data_AF-A0A359HQS0-F1
#
_entry.id   AF-A0A359HQS0-F1
#
_cell.length_a   1.000
_cell.length_b   1.000
_cell.length_c   1.000
_cell.angle_alpha   90.00
_cell.angle_beta   90.00
_cell.angle_gamma   90.00
#
_symmetry.space_group_name_H-M   'P 1'
#
loop_
_entity.id
_entity.type
_entity.pdbx_description
1 polymer ?
#
loop_
_entity_poly.entity_id
_entity_poly.type
_entity_poly.pdbx_seq_one_letter_code
_entity_poly.pdbx_strand_id
1 'polypeptide(L)'
;MPKSGSHLLTQVLRGLTELGPFVNPGFPPVNRDEANRSLPDEKIFEGIYRMCSGDIRYGYIQAREPYLSLLTQPEQATIFIYRDPRDMLVSHVFYATDLNEDHGMHAYYERLDRMEDRLNAAIEGVTDPDFSLSNVRERYDAYLGWLDQPDIFCIRFEDLILERDVALAKLLGYLEVRGLDLQIPREQAIETIQAGIAPQKSGTFRKGQPGNWREHFTEANKVRFKAVAGDLLVRLGYEDGDDW
;
A
#
# COMPACT_ATOMS: atom_id res chain seq x y z
N MET A 1 1.41 2.80 -0.76
CA MET A 1 0.93 2.90 -2.16
C MET A 1 -0.54 2.48 -2.29
N PRO A 2 -1.35 3.05 -3.20
CA PRO A 2 -2.73 2.63 -3.42
C PRO A 2 -2.86 1.14 -3.75
N LYS A 3 -3.94 0.49 -3.28
CA LYS A 3 -4.25 -0.95 -3.48
C LYS A 3 -3.17 -1.93 -2.99
N SER A 4 -2.20 -1.47 -2.21
CA SER A 4 -1.13 -2.28 -1.62
C SER A 4 -1.43 -2.78 -0.20
N GLY A 5 -2.69 -2.73 0.24
CA GLY A 5 -3.08 -3.19 1.58
C GLY A 5 -3.12 -2.12 2.67
N SER A 6 -3.33 -0.85 2.32
CA SER A 6 -3.47 0.25 3.29
C SER A 6 -4.50 -0.04 4.38
N HIS A 7 -5.68 -0.56 4.04
CA HIS A 7 -6.69 -0.92 5.04
C HIS A 7 -6.24 -2.02 6.02
N LEU A 8 -5.48 -3.01 5.55
CA LEU A 8 -4.92 -4.05 6.42
C LEU A 8 -3.90 -3.44 7.39
N LEU A 9 -2.98 -2.63 6.87
CA LEU A 9 -2.01 -1.93 7.71
C LEU A 9 -2.72 -1.00 8.71
N THR A 10 -3.76 -0.27 8.31
CA THR A 10 -4.53 0.57 9.24
C THR A 10 -5.19 -0.27 10.35
N GLN A 11 -5.63 -1.50 10.09
CA GLN A 11 -6.15 -2.39 11.14
C GLN A 11 -5.05 -2.86 12.09
N VAL A 12 -3.86 -3.23 11.55
CA VAL A 12 -2.68 -3.54 12.35
C VAL A 12 -2.32 -2.37 13.28
N LEU A 13 -2.25 -1.15 12.71
CA LEU A 13 -1.93 0.06 13.45
C LEU A 13 -3.01 0.45 14.47
N ARG A 14 -4.29 0.14 14.21
CA ARG A 14 -5.34 0.26 15.22
C ARG A 14 -5.13 -0.69 16.38
N GLY A 15 -4.61 -1.90 16.15
CA GLY A 15 -4.22 -2.80 17.23
C GLY A 15 -3.18 -2.19 18.19
N LEU A 16 -2.30 -1.31 17.69
CA LEU A 16 -1.33 -0.60 18.52
C LEU A 16 -1.97 0.36 19.52
N THR A 17 -3.19 0.87 19.26
CA THR A 17 -3.87 1.78 20.21
C THR A 17 -4.30 1.07 21.49
N GLU A 18 -4.29 -0.27 21.51
CA GLU A 18 -4.51 -1.09 22.71
C GLU A 18 -3.21 -1.35 23.50
N LEU A 19 -2.04 -1.02 22.92
CA LEU A 19 -0.72 -1.39 23.46
C LEU A 19 0.09 -0.23 24.05
N GLY A 20 -0.26 1.01 23.71
CA GLY A 20 0.53 2.17 24.10
C GLY A 20 -0.23 3.48 23.87
N PRO A 21 0.43 4.63 23.99
CA PRO A 21 -0.21 5.95 23.86
C PRO A 21 -0.51 6.30 22.38
N PHE A 22 -0.80 5.31 21.54
CA PHE A 22 -1.12 5.53 20.15
C PHE A 22 -2.56 5.99 20.00
N VAL A 23 -2.77 7.01 19.17
CA VAL A 23 -4.10 7.54 18.88
C VAL A 23 -4.35 7.41 17.39
N ASN A 24 -5.46 6.79 17.01
CA ASN A 24 -5.99 6.90 15.65
C ASN A 24 -7.02 8.03 15.63
N PRO A 25 -6.66 9.21 15.10
CA PRO A 25 -7.51 10.39 15.19
C PRO A 25 -8.66 10.36 14.17
N GLY A 26 -8.76 9.29 13.34
CA GLY A 26 -9.93 9.05 12.47
C GLY A 26 -9.99 9.90 11.21
N PHE A 27 -8.92 10.63 10.87
CA PHE A 27 -8.89 11.53 9.72
C PHE A 27 -8.76 10.79 8.37
N PRO A 28 -9.16 11.43 7.25
CA PRO A 28 -8.83 10.94 5.91
C PRO A 28 -7.30 10.77 5.73
N PRO A 29 -6.86 10.09 4.64
CA PRO A 29 -5.45 10.03 4.31
C PRO A 29 -4.82 11.44 4.33
N VAL A 30 -3.59 11.60 4.82
CA VAL A 30 -2.96 12.93 4.99
C VAL A 30 -2.84 13.74 3.71
N ASN A 31 -2.94 13.09 2.55
CA ASN A 31 -2.92 13.71 1.23
C ASN A 31 -4.31 13.89 0.60
N ARG A 32 -5.38 13.73 1.39
CA ARG A 32 -6.77 13.78 0.93
C ARG A 32 -7.63 14.59 1.89
N ASP A 33 -8.60 15.33 1.35
CA ASP A 33 -9.66 15.93 2.15
C ASP A 33 -10.81 14.93 2.43
N GLU A 34 -11.83 15.36 3.17
CA GLU A 34 -13.01 14.54 3.49
C GLU A 34 -13.82 14.12 2.24
N ALA A 35 -13.71 14.89 1.15
CA ALA A 35 -14.29 14.57 -0.15
C ALA A 35 -13.34 13.71 -1.01
N ASN A 36 -12.26 13.17 -0.43
CA ASN A 36 -11.26 12.34 -1.09
C ASN A 36 -10.51 13.02 -2.26
N ARG A 37 -10.48 14.35 -2.29
CA ARG A 37 -9.71 15.14 -3.27
C ARG A 37 -8.27 15.29 -2.80
N SER A 38 -7.33 15.30 -3.74
CA SER A 38 -5.91 15.50 -3.43
C SER A 38 -5.68 16.86 -2.78
N LEU A 39 -4.91 16.88 -1.70
CA LEU A 39 -4.46 18.11 -1.06
C LEU A 39 -3.17 18.63 -1.70
N PRO A 40 -2.95 19.96 -1.73
CA PRO A 40 -1.67 20.53 -2.11
C PRO A 40 -0.61 20.24 -1.04
N ASP A 41 0.66 20.21 -1.44
CA ASP A 41 1.80 19.83 -0.60
C ASP A 41 1.83 20.60 0.73
N GLU A 42 1.54 21.91 0.73
CA GLU A 42 1.54 22.75 1.92
C GLU A 42 0.57 22.24 3.00
N LYS A 43 -0.61 21.76 2.58
CA LYS A 43 -1.62 21.21 3.49
C LYS A 43 -1.24 19.84 4.02
N ILE A 44 -0.53 19.05 3.21
CA ILE A 44 0.02 17.77 3.65
C ILE A 44 1.09 18.02 4.73
N PHE A 45 1.98 18.99 4.52
CA PHE A 45 3.00 19.37 5.51
C PHE A 45 2.38 19.89 6.80
N GLU A 46 1.42 20.81 6.72
CA GLU A 46 0.68 21.28 7.90
C GLU A 46 0.07 20.11 8.68
N GLY A 47 -0.48 19.11 7.98
CA GLY A 47 -1.04 17.91 8.60
C GLY A 47 0.00 17.06 9.33
N ILE A 48 1.16 16.83 8.71
CA ILE A 48 2.25 16.05 9.31
C ILE A 48 2.87 16.80 10.50
N TYR A 49 3.14 18.09 10.38
CA TYR A 49 3.74 18.89 11.46
C TYR A 49 2.83 19.06 12.69
N ARG A 50 1.51 18.91 12.52
CA ARG A 50 0.55 18.95 13.62
C ARG A 50 0.39 17.62 14.35
N MET A 51 1.03 16.55 13.87
CA MET A 51 0.98 15.26 14.55
C MET A 51 1.64 15.38 15.93
N CYS A 52 0.94 14.89 16.93
CA CYS A 52 1.48 14.73 18.28
C CYS A 52 2.18 13.37 18.42
N SER A 53 2.97 13.21 19.48
CA SER A 53 3.53 11.90 19.84
C SER A 53 2.42 10.86 19.97
N GLY A 54 2.57 9.73 19.27
CA GLY A 54 1.58 8.65 19.25
C GLY A 54 0.49 8.78 18.18
N ASP A 55 0.37 9.90 17.46
CA ASP A 55 -0.60 10.03 16.37
C ASP A 55 -0.30 9.03 15.25
N ILE A 56 -1.28 8.21 14.91
CA ILE A 56 -1.24 7.33 13.75
C ILE A 56 -1.97 8.01 12.59
N ARG A 57 -1.22 8.29 11.52
CA ARG A 57 -1.74 8.79 10.25
C ARG A 57 -1.34 7.86 9.11
N TYR A 58 -2.07 7.92 8.00
CA TYR A 58 -1.72 7.20 6.78
C TYR A 58 -1.93 8.07 5.56
N GLY A 59 -1.28 7.74 4.45
CA GLY A 59 -1.37 8.50 3.21
C GLY A 59 -0.80 7.74 2.03
N TYR A 60 -1.00 8.30 0.84
CA TYR A 60 -0.41 7.78 -0.40
C TYR A 60 0.72 8.71 -0.87
N ILE A 61 1.69 8.95 0.00
CA ILE A 61 2.80 9.90 -0.21
C ILE A 61 3.88 9.29 -1.10
N GLN A 62 4.23 10.01 -2.17
CA GLN A 62 5.29 9.63 -3.10
C GLN A 62 6.67 9.84 -2.46
N ALA A 63 7.63 8.99 -2.82
CA ALA A 63 9.01 9.03 -2.34
C ALA A 63 9.80 10.14 -3.03
N ARG A 64 9.58 11.39 -2.60
CA ARG A 64 10.26 12.58 -3.12
C ARG A 64 10.51 13.59 -2.02
N GLU A 65 11.42 14.52 -2.26
CA GLU A 65 11.57 15.65 -1.35
C GLU A 65 10.33 16.57 -1.38
N PRO A 66 10.00 17.22 -0.24
CA PRO A 66 10.68 17.13 1.06
C PRO A 66 10.22 15.96 1.95
N TYR A 67 9.36 15.05 1.46
CA TYR A 67 8.81 13.96 2.26
C TYR A 67 9.86 12.95 2.70
N LEU A 68 10.87 12.67 1.86
CA LEU A 68 11.98 11.80 2.23
C LEU A 68 12.67 12.35 3.48
N SER A 69 13.08 13.62 3.47
CA SER A 69 13.72 14.25 4.62
C SER A 69 12.79 14.38 5.83
N LEU A 70 11.49 14.61 5.63
CA LEU A 70 10.53 14.81 6.72
C LEU A 70 10.17 13.51 7.44
N LEU A 71 9.96 12.43 6.70
CA LEU A 71 9.41 11.18 7.22
C LEU A 71 10.47 10.16 7.68
N THR A 72 11.76 10.47 7.48
CA THR A 72 12.89 9.69 8.01
C THR A 72 13.45 10.24 9.32
N GLN A 73 13.00 11.41 9.78
CA GLN A 73 13.45 12.03 11.02
C GLN A 73 13.32 11.07 12.22
N PRO A 74 14.28 11.02 13.16
CA PRO A 74 14.30 10.06 14.28
C PRO A 74 13.00 9.97 15.08
N GLU A 75 12.26 11.08 15.21
CA GLU A 75 11.00 11.17 15.96
C GLU A 75 9.79 10.60 15.19
N GLN A 76 9.94 10.28 13.90
CA GLN A 76 8.89 9.71 13.06
C GLN A 76 9.04 8.19 12.98
N ALA A 77 7.94 7.44 13.12
CA ALA A 77 7.92 6.01 12.82
C ALA A 77 7.15 5.77 11.52
N THR A 78 7.84 5.80 10.39
CA THR A 78 7.21 5.63 9.07
C THR A 78 7.24 4.18 8.63
N ILE A 79 6.09 3.68 8.18
CA ILE A 79 5.90 2.31 7.69
C ILE A 79 5.40 2.36 6.25
N PHE A 80 6.14 1.73 5.36
CA PHE A 80 5.79 1.65 3.93
C PHE A 80 5.31 0.25 3.58
N ILE A 81 4.01 0.12 3.31
CA ILE A 81 3.44 -1.12 2.77
C ILE A 81 3.38 -1.10 1.24
N TYR A 82 3.89 -2.17 0.66
CA TYR A 82 3.84 -2.47 -0.78
C TYR A 82 3.32 -3.89 -1.03
N ARG A 83 3.03 -4.20 -2.28
CA ARG A 83 2.38 -5.45 -2.70
C ARG A 83 2.95 -5.91 -4.04
N ASP A 84 2.83 -7.20 -4.35
CA ASP A 84 3.15 -7.73 -5.68
C ASP A 84 2.41 -6.91 -6.75
N PRO A 85 3.12 -6.26 -7.69
CA PRO A 85 2.52 -5.48 -8.75
C PRO A 85 1.44 -6.22 -9.54
N ARG A 86 1.61 -7.54 -9.73
CA ARG A 86 0.67 -8.38 -10.48
C ARG A 86 -0.67 -8.48 -9.74
N ASP A 87 -0.64 -8.76 -8.44
CA ASP A 87 -1.84 -8.78 -7.61
C ASP A 87 -2.44 -7.38 -7.40
N MET A 88 -1.59 -6.35 -7.33
CA MET A 88 -2.02 -4.96 -7.24
C MET A 88 -2.85 -4.56 -8.47
N LEU A 89 -2.38 -4.92 -9.68
CA LEU A 89 -3.09 -4.66 -10.93
C LEU A 89 -4.45 -5.36 -10.99
N VAL A 90 -4.50 -6.65 -10.66
CA VAL A 90 -5.78 -7.38 -10.57
C VAL A 90 -6.72 -6.71 -9.56
N SER A 91 -6.20 -6.34 -8.39
CA SER A 91 -7.00 -5.65 -7.38
C SER A 91 -7.46 -4.27 -7.83
N HIS A 92 -6.69 -3.58 -8.68
CA HIS A 92 -7.05 -2.27 -9.22
C HIS A 92 -8.19 -2.39 -10.24
N VAL A 93 -8.09 -3.32 -11.20
CA VAL A 93 -9.14 -3.55 -12.20
C VAL A 93 -10.46 -3.89 -11.53
N PHE A 94 -10.49 -4.91 -10.66
CA PHE A 94 -11.72 -5.28 -9.95
C PHE A 94 -12.27 -4.17 -9.06
N TYR A 95 -11.40 -3.36 -8.46
CA TYR A 95 -11.88 -2.24 -7.66
C TYR A 95 -12.56 -1.18 -8.52
N ALA A 96 -11.98 -0.89 -9.68
CA ALA A 96 -12.53 0.08 -10.62
C ALA A 96 -13.81 -0.41 -11.32
N THR A 97 -13.99 -1.72 -11.51
CA THR A 97 -15.14 -2.27 -12.24
C THR A 97 -16.27 -2.70 -11.30
N ASP A 98 -15.96 -3.36 -10.19
CA ASP A 98 -16.97 -4.10 -9.40
C ASP A 98 -17.28 -3.44 -8.05
N LEU A 99 -16.39 -2.59 -7.53
CA LEU A 99 -16.48 -2.06 -6.16
C LEU A 99 -16.64 -0.53 -6.09
N ASN A 100 -16.31 0.18 -7.17
CA ASN A 100 -16.35 1.64 -7.19
C ASN A 100 -16.68 2.16 -8.59
N GLU A 101 -17.97 2.35 -8.86
CA GLU A 101 -18.47 2.92 -10.12
C GLU A 101 -18.00 4.36 -10.35
N ASP A 102 -17.68 5.10 -9.28
CA ASP A 102 -17.13 6.46 -9.35
C ASP A 102 -15.61 6.48 -9.60
N HIS A 103 -14.98 5.32 -9.79
CA HIS A 103 -13.55 5.27 -10.09
C HIS A 103 -13.28 5.90 -11.47
N GLY A 104 -12.25 6.75 -11.59
CA GLY A 104 -11.98 7.49 -12.84
C GLY A 104 -11.74 6.63 -14.09
N MET A 105 -11.35 5.36 -13.91
CA MET A 105 -11.18 4.39 -14.99
C MET A 105 -12.39 3.44 -15.20
N HIS A 106 -13.47 3.56 -14.41
CA HIS A 106 -14.63 2.66 -14.47
C HIS A 106 -15.22 2.63 -15.89
N ALA A 107 -15.61 3.79 -16.41
CA ALA A 107 -16.20 3.91 -17.74
C ALA A 107 -15.25 3.46 -18.88
N TYR A 108 -13.93 3.55 -18.68
CA TYR A 108 -12.96 3.02 -19.64
C TYR A 108 -12.94 1.49 -19.62
N TYR A 109 -12.85 0.89 -18.42
CA TYR A 109 -12.82 -0.57 -18.30
C TYR A 109 -14.13 -1.24 -18.71
N GLU A 110 -15.27 -0.58 -18.54
CA GLU A 110 -16.57 -1.08 -19.02
C GLU A 110 -16.69 -1.11 -20.54
N ARG A 111 -15.82 -0.39 -21.28
CA ARG A 111 -15.71 -0.54 -22.75
C ARG A 111 -14.94 -1.78 -23.17
N LEU A 112 -14.27 -2.46 -22.24
CA LEU A 112 -13.44 -3.62 -22.50
C LEU A 112 -14.15 -4.89 -22.00
N ASP A 113 -14.39 -5.82 -22.92
CA ASP A 113 -15.16 -7.04 -22.65
C ASP A 113 -14.38 -8.07 -21.83
N ARG A 114 -13.05 -8.12 -21.98
CA ARG A 114 -12.22 -9.18 -21.38
C ARG A 114 -11.35 -8.63 -20.26
N MET A 115 -11.20 -9.44 -19.20
CA MET A 115 -10.24 -9.17 -18.12
C MET A 115 -8.81 -8.99 -18.66
N GLU A 116 -8.41 -9.76 -19.67
CA GLU A 116 -7.10 -9.64 -20.32
C GLU A 116 -6.85 -8.23 -20.86
N ASP A 117 -7.85 -7.60 -21.50
CA ASP A 117 -7.74 -6.26 -22.08
C ASP A 117 -7.70 -5.18 -20.99
N ARG A 118 -8.53 -5.35 -19.95
CA ARG A 118 -8.50 -4.46 -18.76
C ARG A 118 -7.13 -4.51 -18.07
N LEU A 119 -6.52 -5.70 -17.97
CA LEU A 119 -5.17 -5.86 -17.44
C LEU A 119 -4.11 -5.26 -18.37
N ASN A 120 -4.21 -5.42 -19.69
CA ASN A 120 -3.31 -4.77 -20.64
C ASN A 120 -3.29 -3.24 -20.43
N ALA A 121 -4.48 -2.62 -20.36
CA ALA A 121 -4.61 -1.20 -20.07
C ALA A 121 -4.01 -0.80 -18.71
N ALA A 122 -4.20 -1.62 -17.67
CA ALA A 122 -3.63 -1.36 -16.35
C ALA A 122 -2.09 -1.53 -16.30
N ILE A 123 -1.54 -2.44 -17.11
CA ILE A 123 -0.10 -2.70 -17.24
C ILE A 123 0.57 -1.56 -18.01
N GLU A 124 0.06 -1.28 -19.21
CA GLU A 124 0.68 -0.37 -20.19
C GLU A 124 0.34 1.09 -19.93
N GLY A 125 -0.68 1.34 -19.09
CA GLY A 125 -1.26 2.66 -18.91
C GLY A 125 -2.27 2.98 -20.00
N VAL A 126 -2.98 4.09 -19.79
CA VAL A 126 -4.00 4.62 -20.71
C VAL A 126 -3.68 6.08 -20.98
N THR A 127 -3.57 6.42 -22.26
CA THR A 127 -3.48 7.80 -22.74
C THR A 127 -4.64 8.03 -23.71
N ASP A 128 -5.77 8.43 -23.15
CA ASP A 128 -6.99 8.78 -23.86
C ASP A 128 -7.37 10.22 -23.49
N PRO A 129 -8.02 11.00 -24.36
CA PRO A 129 -8.45 12.36 -24.03
C PRO A 129 -9.29 12.46 -22.74
N ASP A 130 -10.11 11.42 -22.47
CA ASP A 130 -11.01 11.40 -21.32
C ASP A 130 -10.48 10.55 -20.16
N PHE A 131 -9.47 9.70 -20.40
CA PHE A 131 -8.94 8.77 -19.41
C PHE A 131 -7.41 8.76 -19.38
N SER A 132 -6.86 8.87 -18.19
CA SER A 132 -5.41 8.81 -17.97
C SER A 132 -5.08 7.83 -16.86
N LEU A 133 -4.16 6.91 -17.16
CA LEU A 133 -3.61 5.97 -16.20
C LEU A 133 -2.11 5.77 -16.51
N SER A 134 -1.26 6.05 -15.53
CA SER A 134 0.17 5.72 -15.62
C SER A 134 0.39 4.21 -15.72
N ASN A 135 1.43 3.81 -16.44
CA ASN A 135 1.79 2.40 -16.56
C ASN A 135 2.26 1.82 -15.22
N VAL A 136 2.36 0.48 -15.12
CA VAL A 136 2.71 -0.19 -13.85
C VAL A 136 4.06 0.26 -13.30
N ARG A 137 5.05 0.50 -14.16
CA ARG A 137 6.39 0.93 -13.74
C ARG A 137 6.36 2.33 -13.13
N GLU A 138 5.78 3.30 -13.83
CA GLU A 138 5.64 4.69 -13.37
C GLU A 138 4.90 4.77 -12.03
N ARG A 139 3.86 3.96 -11.86
CA ARG A 139 3.08 3.89 -10.61
C ARG A 139 3.93 3.44 -9.42
N TYR A 140 4.86 2.51 -9.63
CA TYR A 140 5.77 2.04 -8.58
C TYR A 140 6.96 2.98 -8.38
N ASP A 141 7.55 3.50 -9.46
CA ASP A 141 8.71 4.41 -9.38
C ASP A 141 8.45 5.61 -8.45
N ALA A 142 7.22 6.12 -8.43
CA ALA A 142 6.80 7.19 -7.53
C ALA A 142 6.89 6.84 -6.02
N TYR A 143 7.03 5.56 -5.67
CA TYR A 143 7.10 5.07 -4.28
C TYR A 143 8.36 4.25 -3.98
N LEU A 144 9.08 3.73 -4.98
CA LEU A 144 10.23 2.84 -4.77
C LEU A 144 11.34 3.49 -3.94
N GLY A 145 11.48 4.83 -3.98
CA GLY A 145 12.44 5.55 -3.15
C GLY A 145 12.27 5.34 -1.64
N TRP A 146 11.09 4.88 -1.17
CA TRP A 146 10.88 4.49 0.22
C TRP A 146 11.65 3.23 0.62
N LEU A 147 11.86 2.29 -0.32
CA LEU A 147 12.64 1.06 -0.08
C LEU A 147 14.12 1.36 0.13
N ASP A 148 14.58 2.48 -0.40
CA ASP A 148 15.98 2.90 -0.34
C ASP A 148 16.29 3.67 0.96
N GLN A 149 15.28 3.95 1.80
CA GLN A 149 15.44 4.68 3.07
C GLN A 149 15.63 3.73 4.26
N PRO A 150 16.78 3.77 4.97
CA PRO A 150 17.05 2.87 6.09
C PRO A 150 16.14 3.11 7.31
N ASP A 151 15.65 4.35 7.47
CA ASP A 151 14.76 4.73 8.57
C ASP A 151 13.29 4.35 8.33
N ILE A 152 12.97 3.74 7.19
CA ILE A 152 11.60 3.37 6.83
C ILE A 152 11.40 1.87 6.99
N PHE A 153 10.40 1.48 7.78
CA PHE A 153 10.02 0.07 7.88
C PHE A 153 9.19 -0.34 6.67
N CYS A 154 9.83 -1.02 5.72
CA CYS A 154 9.19 -1.53 4.53
C CYS A 154 8.62 -2.93 4.78
N ILE A 155 7.36 -3.15 4.42
CA ILE A 155 6.65 -4.41 4.65
C ILE A 155 5.82 -4.81 3.43
N ARG A 156 5.88 -6.08 3.05
CA ARG A 156 5.03 -6.64 2.00
C ARG A 156 3.65 -6.94 2.55
N PHE A 157 2.63 -6.66 1.75
CA PHE A 157 1.26 -7.09 2.03
C PHE A 157 1.19 -8.60 2.30
N GLU A 158 1.95 -9.38 1.52
CA GLU A 158 1.99 -10.83 1.60
C GLU A 158 2.53 -11.31 2.96
N ASP A 159 3.50 -10.61 3.54
CA ASP A 159 4.06 -10.97 4.85
C ASP A 159 2.99 -10.83 5.96
N LEU A 160 2.11 -9.83 5.88
CA LEU A 160 0.99 -9.66 6.81
C LEU A 160 -0.13 -10.70 6.65
N ILE A 161 -0.12 -11.47 5.56
CA ILE A 161 -1.08 -12.54 5.31
C ILE A 161 -0.49 -13.91 5.62
N LEU A 162 0.70 -14.20 5.10
CA LEU A 162 1.31 -15.53 5.11
C LEU A 162 2.17 -15.78 6.35
N GLU A 163 2.85 -14.74 6.85
CA GLU A 163 3.87 -14.83 7.91
C GLU A 163 3.59 -13.76 8.99
N ARG A 164 2.33 -13.63 9.38
CA ARG A 164 1.84 -12.48 10.14
C ARG A 164 2.60 -12.25 11.44
N ASP A 165 2.86 -13.29 12.22
CA ASP A 165 3.51 -13.17 13.52
C ASP A 165 4.94 -12.65 13.36
N VAL A 166 5.66 -13.17 12.36
CA VAL A 166 7.01 -12.72 11.98
C VAL A 166 6.98 -11.26 11.54
N ALA A 167 6.00 -10.89 10.71
CA ALA A 167 5.85 -9.52 10.21
C ALA A 167 5.55 -8.52 11.35
N LEU A 168 4.66 -8.90 12.29
CA LEU A 168 4.32 -8.08 13.45
C LEU A 168 5.48 -8.00 14.45
N ALA A 169 6.23 -9.08 14.66
CA ALA A 169 7.44 -9.06 15.49
C ALA A 169 8.51 -8.09 14.95
N LYS A 170 8.70 -8.06 13.63
CA LYS A 170 9.60 -7.10 12.96
C LYS A 170 9.11 -5.66 13.11
N LEU A 171 7.80 -5.43 12.93
CA LEU A 171 7.19 -4.11 13.13
C LEU A 171 7.40 -3.62 14.56
N LEU A 172 7.13 -4.45 15.57
CA LEU A 172 7.33 -4.09 16.97
C LEU A 172 8.80 -3.79 17.28
N GLY A 173 9.73 -4.61 16.78
CA GLY A 173 11.16 -4.33 16.92
C GLY A 173 11.59 -3.02 16.27
N TYR A 174 11.04 -2.67 15.11
CA TYR A 174 11.25 -1.34 14.51
C TYR A 174 10.70 -0.22 15.39
N LEU A 175 9.48 -0.36 15.90
CA LEU A 175 8.87 0.67 16.76
C LEU A 175 9.65 0.86 18.07
N GLU A 176 10.21 -0.21 18.65
CA GLU A 176 11.08 -0.11 19.83
C GLU A 176 12.34 0.72 19.55
N VAL A 177 12.96 0.54 18.37
CA VAL A 177 14.09 1.38 17.92
C VAL A 177 13.66 2.85 17.76
N ARG A 178 12.39 3.11 17.43
CA ARG A 178 11.79 4.46 17.38
C ARG A 178 11.22 4.94 18.72
N GLY A 179 11.55 4.26 19.82
CA GLY A 179 11.22 4.70 21.18
C GLY A 179 9.92 4.14 21.77
N LEU A 180 9.30 3.14 21.15
CA LEU A 180 8.20 2.41 21.78
C LEU A 180 8.73 1.58 22.94
N ASP A 181 8.23 1.85 24.14
CA ASP A 181 8.49 1.03 25.34
C ASP A 181 7.33 0.05 25.59
N LEU A 182 7.46 -1.19 25.11
CA LEU A 182 6.45 -2.23 25.29
C LEU A 182 6.39 -2.69 26.75
N GLN A 183 5.26 -2.39 27.41
CA GLN A 183 5.02 -2.77 28.81
C GLN A 183 4.56 -4.23 28.99
N ILE A 184 4.43 -4.98 27.90
CA ILE A 184 3.97 -6.37 27.89
C ILE A 184 4.90 -7.25 27.05
N PRO A 185 4.91 -8.57 27.27
CA PRO A 185 5.65 -9.49 26.42
C PRO A 185 5.28 -9.35 24.94
N ARG A 186 6.27 -9.46 24.05
CA ARG A 186 6.07 -9.29 22.61
C ARG A 186 5.02 -10.24 22.02
N GLU A 187 4.98 -11.48 22.48
CA GLU A 187 3.98 -12.47 22.06
C GLU A 187 2.55 -11.98 22.35
N GLN A 188 2.33 -11.45 23.56
CA GLN A 188 1.04 -10.89 23.95
C GLN A 188 0.68 -9.63 23.12
N ALA A 189 1.66 -8.78 22.81
CA ALA A 189 1.45 -7.63 21.93
C ALA A 189 1.02 -8.05 20.52
N ILE A 190 1.63 -9.09 19.96
CA ILE A 190 1.25 -9.66 18.67
C ILE A 190 -0.19 -10.16 18.71
N GLU A 191 -0.57 -10.94 19.72
CA GLU A 191 -1.94 -11.44 19.89
C GLU A 191 -2.97 -10.30 19.95
N THR A 192 -2.68 -9.23 20.71
CA THR A 192 -3.55 -8.05 20.79
C THR A 192 -3.73 -7.39 19.43
N ILE A 193 -2.65 -7.17 18.68
CA ILE A 193 -2.73 -6.57 17.34
C ILE A 193 -3.55 -7.47 16.40
N GLN A 194 -3.29 -8.77 16.43
CA GLN A 194 -3.99 -9.74 15.57
C GLN A 194 -5.50 -9.78 15.84
N ALA A 195 -5.93 -9.67 17.09
CA ALA A 195 -7.34 -9.65 17.45
C ALA A 195 -8.11 -8.48 16.80
N GLY A 196 -7.42 -7.37 16.49
CA GLY A 196 -7.99 -6.21 15.79
C GLY A 196 -8.05 -6.35 14.27
N ILE A 197 -7.40 -7.36 13.68
CA ILE A 197 -7.31 -7.54 12.23
C ILE A 197 -8.56 -8.28 11.73
N ALA A 198 -9.38 -7.58 10.95
CA ALA A 198 -10.58 -8.11 10.33
C ALA A 198 -10.67 -7.63 8.87
N PRO A 199 -9.91 -8.23 7.94
CA PRO A 199 -9.79 -7.73 6.57
C PRO A 199 -11.15 -7.71 5.86
N GLN A 200 -12.04 -8.64 6.20
CA GLN A 200 -13.37 -8.80 5.59
C GLN A 200 -14.30 -7.63 5.89
N LYS A 201 -14.00 -6.83 6.92
CA LYS A 201 -14.74 -5.61 7.26
C LYS A 201 -14.32 -4.40 6.42
N SER A 202 -13.31 -4.52 5.55
CA SER A 202 -12.95 -3.46 4.62
C SER A 202 -13.90 -3.46 3.43
N GLY A 203 -14.50 -2.30 3.10
CA GLY A 203 -15.33 -2.14 1.90
C GLY A 203 -14.57 -2.33 0.58
N THR A 204 -13.24 -2.44 0.62
CA THR A 204 -12.40 -2.76 -0.54
C THR A 204 -11.89 -4.20 -0.56
N PHE A 205 -12.33 -5.01 0.41
CA PHE A 205 -11.94 -6.41 0.51
C PHE A 205 -12.59 -7.23 -0.61
N ARG A 206 -11.77 -7.92 -1.40
CA ARG A 206 -12.22 -8.83 -2.45
C ARG A 206 -11.77 -10.26 -2.17
N LYS A 207 -10.46 -10.46 -2.20
CA LYS A 207 -9.78 -11.72 -1.87
C LYS A 207 -8.56 -11.40 -1.01
N GLY A 208 -8.41 -12.12 0.10
CA GLY A 208 -7.33 -11.94 1.07
C GLY A 208 -6.10 -12.79 0.82
N GLN A 209 -5.98 -13.43 -0.36
CA GLN A 209 -4.91 -14.36 -0.68
C GLN A 209 -3.91 -13.76 -1.68
N PRO A 210 -2.61 -13.75 -1.36
CA PRO A 210 -1.53 -13.50 -2.31
C PRO A 210 -1.52 -14.49 -3.48
N GLY A 211 -1.00 -14.03 -4.62
CA GLY A 211 -0.80 -14.85 -5.81
C GLY A 211 -2.02 -15.03 -6.71
N ASN A 212 -3.13 -14.33 -6.43
CA ASN A 212 -4.36 -14.44 -7.20
C ASN A 212 -4.20 -13.94 -8.65
N TRP A 213 -3.16 -13.17 -8.96
CA TRP A 213 -2.81 -12.80 -10.32
C TRP A 213 -2.68 -14.01 -11.25
N ARG A 214 -2.27 -15.19 -10.75
CA ARG A 214 -2.16 -16.43 -11.53
C ARG A 214 -3.48 -16.92 -12.12
N GLU A 215 -4.62 -16.56 -11.50
CA GLU A 215 -5.95 -16.91 -12.02
C GLU A 215 -6.41 -15.99 -13.16
N HIS A 216 -5.79 -14.81 -13.33
CA HIS A 216 -6.28 -13.76 -14.23
C HIS A 216 -5.29 -13.39 -15.32
N PHE A 217 -3.98 -13.47 -15.05
CA PHE A 217 -2.96 -13.18 -16.05
C PHE A 217 -2.93 -14.28 -17.09
N THR A 218 -3.04 -13.89 -18.36
CA THR A 218 -2.70 -14.75 -19.48
C THR A 218 -1.21 -14.65 -19.81
N GLU A 219 -0.71 -15.55 -20.65
CA GLU A 219 0.67 -15.47 -21.15
C GLU A 219 0.92 -14.15 -21.90
N ALA A 220 -0.08 -13.62 -22.62
CA ALA A 220 0.03 -12.32 -23.26
C ALA A 220 0.18 -11.18 -22.24
N ASN A 221 -0.57 -11.22 -21.12
CA ASN A 221 -0.41 -10.25 -20.05
C ASN A 221 0.99 -10.34 -19.42
N LYS A 222 1.52 -11.55 -19.19
CA LYS A 222 2.88 -11.73 -18.64
C LYS A 222 3.95 -11.11 -19.54
N VAL A 223 3.87 -11.36 -20.86
CA VAL A 223 4.80 -10.78 -21.84
C VAL A 223 4.78 -9.24 -21.78
N ARG A 224 3.59 -8.63 -21.79
CA ARG A 224 3.44 -7.18 -21.69
C ARG A 224 3.94 -6.65 -20.35
N PHE A 225 3.61 -7.34 -19.25
CA PHE A 225 4.05 -6.97 -17.93
C PHE A 225 5.57 -6.95 -17.84
N LYS A 226 6.27 -8.01 -18.30
CA LYS A 226 7.74 -8.08 -18.29
C LYS A 226 8.34 -6.92 -19.10
N ALA A 227 7.77 -6.62 -20.28
CA ALA A 227 8.23 -5.54 -21.13
C ALA A 227 8.10 -4.14 -20.47
N VAL A 228 7.00 -3.88 -19.73
CA VAL A 228 6.74 -2.56 -19.12
C VAL A 228 7.38 -2.43 -17.74
N ALA A 229 7.27 -3.46 -16.90
CA ALA A 229 7.72 -3.42 -15.51
C ALA A 229 9.25 -3.46 -15.39
N GLY A 230 9.93 -4.12 -16.35
CA GLY A 230 11.37 -4.35 -16.30
C GLY A 230 11.76 -5.11 -15.02
N ASP A 231 12.76 -4.60 -14.31
CA ASP A 231 13.31 -5.20 -13.08
C ASP A 231 12.42 -5.03 -11.83
N LEU A 232 11.20 -4.52 -11.97
CA LEU A 232 10.34 -4.17 -10.83
C LEU A 232 10.10 -5.33 -9.86
N LEU A 233 9.85 -6.55 -10.35
CA LEU A 233 9.63 -7.71 -9.48
C LEU A 233 10.89 -8.12 -8.73
N VAL A 234 12.05 -8.00 -9.38
CA VAL A 234 13.35 -8.26 -8.77
C VAL A 234 13.65 -7.24 -7.69
N ARG A 235 13.48 -5.95 -7.98
CA ARG A 235 13.69 -4.85 -7.03
C ARG A 235 12.78 -4.95 -5.80
N LEU A 236 11.56 -5.45 -5.97
CA LEU A 236 10.60 -5.65 -4.88
C LEU A 236 10.79 -6.98 -4.13
N GLY A 237 11.69 -7.86 -4.60
CA GLY A 237 11.97 -9.17 -4.00
C GLY A 237 10.84 -10.19 -4.19
N TYR A 238 10.14 -10.14 -5.33
CA TYR A 238 9.10 -11.12 -5.69
C TYR A 238 9.60 -12.19 -6.67
N GLU A 239 10.64 -11.91 -7.45
CA GLU A 239 11.25 -12.85 -8.42
C GLU A 239 12.76 -12.61 -8.50
N ASP A 240 13.54 -13.61 -8.92
CA ASP A 240 14.99 -13.48 -9.12
C ASP A 240 15.36 -13.08 -10.56
N GLY A 241 14.38 -13.06 -11.47
CA GLY A 241 14.57 -12.78 -12.90
C GLY A 241 13.26 -12.89 -13.65
N ASP A 242 13.33 -13.19 -14.96
CA ASP A 242 12.17 -13.24 -15.86
C ASP A 242 11.58 -14.65 -16.04
N ASP A 243 12.02 -15.66 -15.31
CA ASP A 243 11.63 -17.07 -15.50
C ASP A 243 10.29 -17.46 -14.82
N TRP A 244 9.40 -16.50 -14.61
CA TRP A 244 8.09 -16.64 -13.95
C TRP A 244 6.88 -16.59 -14.89
#